data_AF-A0A3N9NHF0-F1
#
_entry.id   AF-A0A3N9NHF0-F1
#
_cell.length_a   1.000
_cell.length_b   1.000
_cell.length_c   1.000
_cell.angle_alpha   90.00
_cell.angle_beta   90.00
_cell.angle_gamma   90.00
#
_symmetry.space_group_name_H-M   'P 1'
#
loop_
_entity.id
_entity.type
_entity.pdbx_description
1 polymer ?
#
loop_
_entity_poly.entity_id
_entity_poly.type
_entity_poly.pdbx_seq_one_letter_code
_entity_poly.pdbx_strand_id
1 'polypeptide(L)'
;MKKRKFTTLSEINVTNLVDVTMVLLIIFMITAPLLRSGMEVELPRSSSQDIHPREGILVTLSKDKRIYIDEQPVKTGDFSAQMLKIYGRQSG
;
A
#
# COMPACT_ATOMS: atom_id res chain seq x y z
N MET A 1 -41.21 -68.28 -24.91
CA MET A 1 -39.84 -67.92 -25.37
C MET A 1 -39.31 -66.75 -24.54
N LYS A 2 -38.06 -66.88 -24.05
CA LYS A 2 -37.14 -65.89 -23.44
C LYS A 2 -37.61 -65.04 -22.24
N LYS A 3 -37.25 -65.51 -21.03
CA LYS A 3 -37.03 -64.64 -19.85
C LYS A 3 -35.77 -63.78 -20.10
N ARG A 4 -35.93 -62.45 -20.17
CA ARG A 4 -34.80 -61.50 -20.22
C ARG A 4 -34.11 -61.51 -18.86
N LYS A 5 -32.89 -62.05 -18.78
CA LYS A 5 -32.02 -61.89 -17.61
C LYS A 5 -31.50 -60.45 -17.60
N PHE A 6 -32.13 -59.60 -16.79
CA PHE A 6 -31.55 -58.34 -16.33
C PHE A 6 -30.59 -58.67 -15.20
N THR A 7 -29.31 -58.88 -15.48
CA THR A 7 -28.26 -58.78 -14.46
C THR A 7 -26.91 -58.70 -15.14
N THR A 8 -26.35 -57.50 -15.22
CA THR A 8 -24.94 -57.27 -14.92
C THR A 8 -24.88 -55.86 -14.35
N LEU A 9 -25.03 -55.75 -13.03
CA LEU A 9 -24.49 -54.58 -12.33
C LEU A 9 -22.99 -54.67 -12.56
N SER A 10 -22.50 -53.90 -13.53
CA SER A 10 -21.08 -53.82 -13.84
C SER A 10 -20.38 -53.29 -12.60
N GLU A 11 -19.32 -53.96 -12.17
CA GLU A 11 -18.53 -53.55 -11.01
C GLU A 11 -18.14 -52.07 -11.18
N ILE A 12 -18.41 -51.24 -10.16
CA ILE A 12 -18.00 -49.84 -10.20
C ILE A 12 -16.47 -49.82 -10.23
N ASN A 13 -15.87 -49.15 -11.22
CA ASN A 13 -14.43 -49.02 -11.30
C ASN A 13 -13.93 -48.05 -10.21
N VAL A 14 -13.51 -48.61 -9.08
CA VAL A 14 -13.05 -47.85 -7.90
C VAL A 14 -11.82 -46.99 -8.24
N THR A 15 -10.96 -47.44 -9.15
CA THR A 15 -9.77 -46.69 -9.57
C THR A 15 -10.13 -45.33 -10.18
N ASN A 16 -11.10 -45.30 -11.10
CA ASN A 16 -11.56 -44.04 -11.70
C ASN A 16 -12.29 -43.15 -10.66
N LEU A 17 -13.05 -43.74 -9.74
CA LEU A 17 -13.73 -43.01 -8.68
C LEU A 17 -12.75 -42.33 -7.70
N VAL A 18 -11.67 -43.04 -7.34
CA VAL A 18 -10.64 -42.50 -6.43
C VAL A 18 -9.83 -41.40 -7.12
N ASP A 19 -9.55 -41.52 -8.41
CA ASP A 19 -8.86 -40.49 -9.20
C ASP A 19 -9.65 -39.17 -9.21
N VAL A 20 -10.95 -39.24 -9.52
CA VAL A 20 -11.84 -38.06 -9.51
C VAL A 20 -11.91 -37.41 -8.12
N THR A 21 -12.04 -38.21 -7.06
CA THR A 21 -12.10 -37.67 -5.69
C THR A 21 -10.76 -37.10 -5.24
N MET A 22 -9.62 -37.69 -5.61
CA MET A 22 -8.28 -37.14 -5.35
C MET A 22 -8.06 -35.80 -6.06
N VAL A 23 -8.47 -35.68 -7.33
CA VAL A 23 -8.40 -34.41 -8.07
C VAL A 23 -9.23 -33.32 -7.38
N LEU A 24 -10.44 -33.63 -6.92
CA LEU A 24 -11.27 -32.67 -6.18
C LEU A 24 -10.60 -32.21 -4.87
N LEU A 25 -9.94 -33.11 -4.14
CA LEU A 25 -9.19 -32.76 -2.93
C LEU A 25 -8.00 -31.85 -3.24
N ILE A 26 -7.26 -32.11 -4.31
CA ILE A 26 -6.14 -31.27 -4.76
C ILE A 26 -6.64 -29.86 -5.11
N ILE A 27 -7.76 -29.75 -5.84
CA ILE A 27 -8.38 -28.45 -6.19
C ILE A 27 -8.74 -27.67 -4.92
N PHE A 28 -9.35 -28.32 -3.93
CA PHE A 28 -9.67 -27.67 -2.65
C PHE A 28 -8.42 -27.24 -1.88
N MET A 29 -7.39 -28.08 -1.84
CA MET A 29 -6.11 -27.76 -1.19
C MET A 29 -5.42 -26.54 -1.81
N ILE A 30 -5.47 -26.40 -3.14
CA ILE A 30 -4.86 -25.29 -3.87
C ILE A 30 -5.67 -23.99 -3.74
N THR A 31 -7.00 -24.07 -3.71
CA THR A 31 -7.86 -22.87 -3.64
C THR A 31 -7.92 -22.25 -2.24
N ALA A 32 -7.76 -23.03 -1.16
CA ALA A 32 -7.73 -22.52 0.21
C ALA A 32 -6.65 -21.44 0.51
N PRO A 33 -5.38 -21.57 0.10
CA PRO A 33 -4.38 -20.51 0.28
C PRO A 33 -4.64 -19.28 -0.60
N LEU A 34 -5.30 -19.42 -1.76
CA LEU A 34 -5.65 -18.29 -2.62
C LEU A 34 -6.72 -17.37 -1.98
N LEU A 35 -7.57 -17.92 -1.11
CA LEU A 35 -8.52 -17.12 -0.32
C LEU A 35 -7.84 -16.25 0.76
N ARG A 36 -6.55 -16.47 1.06
CA ARG A 36 -5.79 -15.72 2.07
C ARG A 36 -4.95 -14.59 1.47
N SER A 37 -5.09 -14.28 0.18
CA SER A 37 -4.44 -13.12 -0.45
C SER A 37 -5.17 -11.80 -0.14
N GLY A 38 -5.44 -11.55 1.14
CA GLY A 38 -5.66 -10.21 1.66
C GLY A 38 -4.41 -9.86 2.45
N MET A 39 -3.45 -9.19 1.81
CA MET A 39 -2.36 -8.60 2.57
C MET A 39 -2.99 -7.65 3.60
N GLU A 40 -2.76 -7.90 4.88
CA GLU A 40 -3.04 -6.92 5.92
C GLU A 40 -2.00 -5.81 5.75
N VAL A 41 -2.34 -4.85 4.89
CA VAL A 41 -1.49 -3.69 4.69
C VAL A 41 -1.69 -2.81 5.91
N GLU A 42 -0.77 -2.91 6.87
CA GLU A 42 -0.57 -1.84 7.84
C GLU A 42 -0.11 -0.62 7.06
N LEU A 43 -1.06 0.23 6.67
CA LEU A 43 -0.71 1.57 6.21
C LEU A 43 0.02 2.23 7.38
N PRO A 44 1.28 2.64 7.22
CA PRO A 44 1.93 3.44 8.23
C PRO A 44 1.06 4.68 8.40
N ARG A 45 0.42 4.82 9.56
CA ARG A 45 -0.14 6.10 9.95
C ARG A 45 1.06 7.02 10.00
N SER A 46 1.11 7.96 9.06
CA SER A 46 1.95 9.14 9.21
C SER A 46 1.70 9.62 10.63
N SER A 47 2.68 9.44 11.51
CA SER A 47 2.87 10.39 12.60
C SER A 47 3.19 11.66 11.85
N SER A 48 2.13 12.35 11.42
CA SER A 48 2.15 13.78 11.27
C SER A 48 2.48 14.21 12.69
N GLN A 49 3.77 14.22 13.00
CA GLN A 49 4.32 14.89 14.14
C GLN A 49 3.61 16.22 14.09
N ASP A 50 2.76 16.48 15.10
CA ASP A 50 1.99 17.70 15.15
C ASP A 50 2.98 18.78 14.77
N ILE A 51 2.79 19.35 13.57
CA ILE A 51 3.54 20.50 13.16
C ILE A 51 2.91 21.54 14.08
N HIS A 52 3.40 21.59 15.32
CA HIS A 52 3.31 22.78 16.13
C HIS A 52 3.69 23.86 15.13
N PRO A 53 2.82 24.82 14.83
CA PRO A 53 3.18 25.94 14.00
C PRO A 53 4.21 26.73 14.81
N ARG A 54 5.44 26.23 14.83
CA ARG A 54 6.62 27.02 15.04
C ARG A 54 6.52 27.98 13.89
N GLU A 55 6.43 29.27 14.18
CA GLU A 55 6.37 30.34 13.20
C GLU A 55 7.55 30.17 12.24
N GLY A 56 7.29 29.43 11.16
CA GLY A 56 8.31 29.05 10.20
C GLY A 56 8.64 30.27 9.38
N ILE A 57 9.91 30.42 9.06
CA ILE A 57 10.37 31.51 8.20
C ILE A 57 9.77 31.28 6.79
N LEU A 58 8.93 32.20 6.32
CA LEU A 58 8.31 32.11 4.98
C LEU A 58 9.23 32.76 3.94
N VAL A 59 9.85 31.94 3.09
CA VAL A 59 10.66 32.42 1.96
C VAL A 59 9.84 32.38 0.68
N THR A 60 9.61 33.54 0.07
CA THR A 60 8.87 33.67 -1.20
C THR A 60 9.80 34.12 -2.33
N LEU A 61 9.75 33.44 -3.48
CA LEU A 61 10.44 33.84 -4.70
C LEU A 61 9.41 34.30 -5.74
N SER A 62 9.45 35.58 -6.09
CA SER A 62 8.56 36.16 -7.10
C SER A 62 9.11 35.93 -8.53
N LYS A 63 8.23 36.02 -9.54
CA LYS A 63 8.56 35.81 -10.97
C LYS A 63 9.62 36.77 -11.50
N ASP A 64 9.79 37.91 -10.85
CA ASP A 64 10.81 38.93 -11.11
C ASP A 64 12.15 38.65 -10.41
N LYS A 65 12.34 37.43 -9.89
CA LYS A 65 13.53 36.98 -9.15
C LYS A 65 13.80 37.74 -7.85
N ARG A 66 12.79 38.43 -7.31
CA ARG A 66 12.87 39.03 -5.97
C ARG A 66 12.59 37.97 -4.92
N ILE A 67 13.43 37.96 -3.88
CA ILE A 67 13.29 37.08 -2.72
C ILE A 67 12.67 37.88 -1.59
N TYR A 68 11.74 37.26 -0.88
CA TYR A 68 11.10 37.83 0.30
C TYR A 68 11.25 36.86 1.47
N ILE A 69 11.48 37.39 2.66
CA ILE A 69 11.45 36.64 3.93
C ILE A 69 10.42 37.32 4.82
N ASP A 70 9.36 36.61 5.23
CA ASP A 70 8.26 37.15 6.04
C ASP A 70 7.73 38.50 5.49
N GLU A 71 7.45 38.52 4.19
CA GLU A 71 6.96 39.66 3.41
C GLU A 71 7.97 40.82 3.21
N GLN A 72 9.17 40.74 3.79
CA GLN A 72 10.23 41.73 3.60
C GLN A 72 11.11 41.40 2.38
N PRO A 73 11.30 42.33 1.43
CA PRO A 73 12.15 42.10 0.27
C PRO A 73 13.63 42.03 0.66
N VAL A 74 14.31 40.99 0.18
CA VAL A 74 15.72 40.72 0.45
C VAL A 74 16.51 40.72 -0.86
N LYS A 75 17.63 41.44 -0.88
CA LYS A 75 18.57 41.40 -2.01
C LYS A 75 19.25 40.04 -2.04
N THR A 76 19.45 39.50 -3.24
CA THR A 76 20.04 38.15 -3.44
C THR A 76 21.41 37.99 -2.76
N GLY A 77 22.25 39.04 -2.77
CA GLY A 77 23.55 39.01 -2.10
C GLY A 77 23.49 39.04 -0.58
N ASP A 78 22.39 39.54 0.00
CA ASP A 78 22.22 39.72 1.44
C ASP A 78 21.36 38.60 2.08
N PHE A 79 20.84 37.68 1.26
CA PHE A 79 19.92 36.63 1.70
C PHE A 79 20.48 35.78 2.83
N SER A 80 21.72 35.29 2.69
CA SER A 80 22.35 34.45 3.72
C SER A 80 22.51 35.19 5.04
N ALA A 81 22.93 36.46 5.01
CA ALA A 81 23.09 37.28 6.21
C ALA A 81 21.76 37.58 6.89
N GLN A 82 20.70 37.89 6.12
CA GLN A 82 19.37 38.15 6.67
C GLN A 82 18.72 36.88 7.23
N MET A 83 18.87 35.75 6.54
CA MET A 83 18.38 34.44 7.00
C MET A 83 19.03 34.01 8.32
N LEU A 84 20.35 34.15 8.44
CA LEU A 84 21.07 33.86 9.67
C LEU A 84 20.65 34.75 10.84
N LYS A 85 20.38 36.04 10.58
CA LYS A 85 19.89 36.98 11.58
C LYS A 85 18.50 36.61 12.10
N ILE A 86 17.60 36.14 11.24
CA ILE A 86 16.24 35.73 11.61
C ILE A 86 16.28 34.39 12.34
N TYR A 87 17.05 33.42 11.84
CA TYR A 87 17.21 32.11 12.46
C TYR A 87 17.86 32.18 13.86
N GLY A 88 18.88 33.03 14.02
CA GLY A 88 19.53 33.26 15.31
C GLY A 88 18.62 33.94 16.35
N ARG A 89 17.55 34.63 15.90
CA ARG A 89 16.57 35.26 16.79
C ARG A 89 15.48 34.30 17.26
N GLN A 90 15.16 33.28 16.47
CA GLN A 90 14.15 32.26 16.81
C GLN A 90 14.72 31.07 17.61
N SER A 91 16.04 31.00 17.82
CA SER A 91 16.73 29.89 18.51
C SER A 91 17.15 30.20 19.95
N GLY A 92 16.62 31.28 20.55
CA GLY A 92 16.74 31.60 21.97
C GLY A 92 15.38 31.59 22.65
#